data_AF-A2GX43-F1
#
_entry.id   AF-A2GX43-F1
#
_cell.length_a   1.000
_cell.length_b   1.000
_cell.length_c   1.000
_cell.angle_alpha   90.00
_cell.angle_beta   90.00
_cell.angle_gamma   90.00
#
_symmetry.space_group_name_H-M   'P 1'
#
loop_
_entity.id
_entity.type
_entity.pdbx_description
1 polymer ?
#
loop_
_entity_poly.entity_id
_entity_poly.type
_entity_poly.pdbx_seq_one_letter_code
_entity_poly.pdbx_strand_id
1 'polypeptide(L)'
;MQSILTALRSTKQAYHWFENQQAKELLEEFPHMFAFLGKPRNEIPYENRKNLPNSLKGYYVHRLLVNAVAMWASPRYACYIFMMLDEIHRQEREEMEKKLQAKDEVIEAKDKNIQKRIPRSVPKGKEKNYKYMIYTEEMENEEDRDMVMLHLVRRNNKSFYDLAKIYKSDRNWFYRENLPISMTPNEDVKQIVQDTLPQTHYDIKGCTILTFKEDLPLLKEKITEYFDNFKQAE
;
A
#
# COMPACT_ATOMS: atom_id res chain seq x y z
N MET A 1 -12.98 49.08 -8.38
CA MET A 1 -14.23 48.94 -9.18
C MET A 1 -14.18 49.73 -10.49
N GLN A 2 -13.84 51.03 -10.46
CA GLN A 2 -13.76 51.85 -11.69
C GLN A 2 -12.82 51.28 -12.77
N SER A 3 -11.71 50.67 -12.36
CA SER A 3 -10.79 49.94 -13.24
C SER A 3 -11.46 48.82 -14.03
N ILE A 4 -12.34 48.03 -13.38
CA ILE A 4 -13.09 46.93 -14.00
C ILE A 4 -14.06 47.48 -15.05
N LEU A 5 -14.80 48.54 -14.71
CA LEU A 5 -15.76 49.17 -15.61
C LEU A 5 -15.06 49.76 -16.84
N THR A 6 -13.91 50.40 -16.63
CA THR A 6 -13.08 50.97 -17.70
C THR A 6 -12.54 49.88 -18.63
N ALA A 7 -12.02 48.79 -18.07
CA ALA A 7 -11.52 47.65 -18.84
C ALA A 7 -12.62 46.99 -19.70
N LEU A 8 -13.84 46.91 -19.18
CA LEU A 8 -14.99 46.34 -19.88
C LEU A 8 -15.72 47.36 -20.77
N ARG A 9 -15.23 48.60 -20.86
CA ARG A 9 -15.85 49.71 -21.61
C ARG A 9 -17.32 49.92 -21.23
N SER A 10 -17.65 49.71 -19.95
CA SER A 10 -19.00 49.87 -19.42
C SER A 10 -19.29 51.34 -19.15
N THR A 11 -20.49 51.81 -19.51
CA THR A 11 -20.98 53.16 -19.21
C THR A 11 -21.63 53.26 -17.82
N LYS A 12 -21.72 52.14 -17.09
CA LYS A 12 -22.35 52.09 -15.76
C LYS A 12 -21.50 52.79 -14.71
N GLN A 13 -22.17 53.35 -13.71
CA GLN A 13 -21.51 53.97 -12.56
C GLN A 13 -21.39 52.99 -11.39
N ALA A 14 -20.24 52.97 -10.73
CA ALA A 14 -19.91 52.02 -9.67
C ALA A 14 -20.96 51.92 -8.54
N TYR A 15 -21.58 53.04 -8.14
CA TYR A 15 -22.55 53.03 -7.05
C TYR A 15 -23.83 52.25 -7.38
N HIS A 16 -24.23 52.18 -8.64
CA HIS A 16 -25.43 51.43 -9.07
C HIS A 16 -25.31 49.92 -8.87
N TRP A 17 -24.09 49.39 -8.77
CA TRP A 17 -23.90 47.99 -8.39
C TRP A 17 -24.40 47.74 -6.98
N PHE A 18 -24.15 48.66 -6.04
CA PHE A 18 -24.58 48.54 -4.65
C PHE A 18 -26.07 48.81 -4.45
N GLU A 19 -26.74 49.43 -5.41
CA GLU A 19 -28.20 49.61 -5.40
C GLU A 19 -28.95 48.36 -5.87
N ASN A 20 -28.29 47.53 -6.68
CA ASN A 20 -28.86 46.31 -7.22
C ASN A 20 -29.16 45.29 -6.11
N GLN A 21 -30.39 44.75 -6.10
CA GLN A 21 -30.85 43.80 -5.09
C GLN A 21 -29.98 42.53 -5.04
N GLN A 22 -29.64 41.94 -6.19
CA GLN A 22 -28.83 40.72 -6.26
C GLN A 22 -27.41 40.95 -5.72
N ALA A 23 -26.87 42.16 -5.93
CA ALA A 23 -25.56 42.51 -5.38
C ALA A 23 -25.63 42.69 -3.86
N LYS A 24 -26.73 43.22 -3.31
CA LYS A 24 -26.92 43.32 -1.85
C LYS A 24 -26.99 41.95 -1.20
N GLU A 25 -27.80 41.05 -1.76
CA GLU A 25 -27.89 39.65 -1.31
C GLU A 25 -26.51 38.96 -1.36
N LEU A 26 -25.78 39.13 -2.46
CA LEU A 26 -24.41 38.59 -2.58
C LEU A 26 -23.46 39.14 -1.52
N LEU A 27 -23.52 40.45 -1.23
CA LEU A 27 -22.67 41.09 -0.23
C LEU A 27 -23.00 40.67 1.20
N GLU A 28 -24.28 40.39 1.48
CA GLU A 28 -24.76 39.87 2.77
C GLU A 28 -24.31 38.42 2.97
N GLU A 29 -24.41 37.58 1.94
CA GLU A 29 -23.98 36.18 1.98
C GLU A 29 -22.45 36.00 1.95
N PHE A 30 -21.71 36.96 1.40
CA PHE A 30 -20.27 36.83 1.18
C PHE A 30 -19.46 36.44 2.44
N PRO A 31 -19.67 37.03 3.63
CA PRO A 31 -18.97 36.64 4.86
C PRO A 31 -19.33 35.22 5.35
N HIS A 32 -20.52 34.73 5.00
CA HIS A 32 -21.00 33.40 5.36
C HIS A 32 -20.40 32.30 4.48
N MET A 33 -20.07 32.61 3.21
CA MET A 33 -19.43 31.66 2.29
C MET A 33 -18.03 31.19 2.75
N PHE A 34 -17.35 31.98 3.58
CA PHE A 34 -16.03 31.66 4.13
C PHE A 34 -16.07 31.27 5.61
N ALA A 35 -17.26 30.97 6.15
CA ALA A 35 -17.41 30.55 7.53
C ALA A 35 -16.72 29.19 7.77
N PHE A 36 -15.67 29.19 8.59
CA PHE A 36 -15.07 27.97 9.13
C PHE A 36 -15.61 27.75 10.55
N LEU A 37 -16.11 26.55 10.85
CA LEU A 37 -16.74 26.21 12.16
C LEU A 37 -17.98 27.06 12.52
N GLY A 38 -18.75 27.53 11.53
CA GLY A 38 -20.02 28.22 11.75
C GLY A 38 -19.91 29.68 12.21
N LYS A 39 -18.71 30.27 12.21
CA LYS A 39 -18.51 31.71 12.44
C LYS A 39 -18.15 32.40 11.12
N PRO A 40 -18.89 33.45 10.69
CA PRO A 40 -18.53 34.22 9.51
C PRO A 40 -17.17 34.86 9.73
N ARG A 41 -16.34 34.87 8.68
CA ARG A 41 -15.05 35.56 8.74
C ARG A 41 -15.32 37.06 8.68
N ASN A 42 -14.57 37.87 9.44
CA ASN A 42 -14.59 39.34 9.33
C ASN A 42 -13.92 39.79 8.01
N GLU A 43 -14.35 39.25 6.87
CA GLU A 43 -13.93 39.72 5.56
C GLU A 43 -14.81 40.90 5.15
N ILE A 44 -14.15 42.00 4.79
CA ILE A 44 -14.82 43.19 4.29
C ILE A 44 -15.05 42.98 2.78
N PRO A 45 -16.30 42.79 2.31
CA PRO A 45 -16.57 42.46 0.92
C PRO A 45 -16.29 43.64 -0.02
N TYR A 46 -16.42 44.87 0.48
CA TYR A 46 -16.05 46.08 -0.23
C TYR A 46 -15.71 47.24 0.74
N GLU A 47 -14.95 48.21 0.25
CA GLU A 47 -14.57 49.40 0.99
C GLU A 47 -14.79 50.65 0.12
N ASN A 48 -15.44 51.68 0.69
CA ASN A 48 -15.66 52.95 0.02
C ASN A 48 -14.73 54.03 0.59
N ARG A 49 -13.64 54.29 -0.12
CA ARG A 49 -12.62 55.25 0.32
C ARG A 49 -12.93 56.63 -0.27
N LYS A 50 -13.78 57.41 0.39
CA LYS A 50 -14.15 58.77 -0.09
C LYS A 50 -13.17 59.87 0.30
N ASN A 51 -12.43 59.67 1.40
CA ASN A 51 -11.58 60.70 2.04
C ASN A 51 -10.10 60.63 1.61
N LEU A 52 -9.79 59.86 0.56
CA LEU A 52 -8.43 59.70 0.05
C LEU A 52 -8.19 60.59 -1.19
N PRO A 53 -6.91 60.82 -1.55
CA PRO A 53 -6.53 61.50 -2.79
C PRO A 53 -7.23 60.90 -4.02
N ASN A 54 -7.46 61.70 -5.05
CA ASN A 54 -8.28 61.32 -6.23
C ASN A 54 -7.85 60.00 -6.89
N SER A 55 -6.55 59.67 -6.87
CA SER A 55 -6.01 58.43 -7.44
C SER A 55 -6.32 57.18 -6.60
N LEU A 56 -6.59 57.34 -5.31
CA LEU A 56 -6.85 56.27 -4.35
C LEU A 56 -8.33 56.21 -3.93
N LYS A 57 -9.12 57.21 -4.31
CA LYS A 57 -10.54 57.32 -3.99
C LYS A 57 -11.37 56.32 -4.79
N GLY A 58 -12.39 55.74 -4.14
CA GLY A 58 -13.42 54.96 -4.83
C GLY A 58 -13.78 53.65 -4.13
N TYR A 59 -14.53 52.82 -4.86
CA TYR A 59 -14.98 51.50 -4.40
C TYR A 59 -13.93 50.43 -4.69
N TYR A 60 -13.47 49.79 -3.62
CA TYR A 60 -12.63 48.59 -3.65
C TYR A 60 -13.51 47.40 -3.34
N VAL A 61 -13.41 46.35 -4.13
CA VAL A 61 -14.19 45.12 -3.99
C VAL A 61 -13.24 43.96 -3.77
N HIS A 62 -13.67 42.98 -2.98
CA HIS A 62 -12.88 41.79 -2.73
C HIS A 62 -12.55 41.04 -4.03
N ARG A 63 -11.37 40.40 -4.11
CA ARG A 63 -10.89 39.73 -5.34
C ARG A 63 -11.88 38.72 -5.92
N LEU A 64 -12.63 38.00 -5.07
CA LEU A 64 -13.60 37.01 -5.50
C LEU A 64 -14.87 37.63 -6.08
N LEU A 65 -15.18 38.88 -5.73
CA LEU A 65 -16.32 39.63 -6.26
C LEU A 65 -16.00 40.35 -7.57
N VAL A 66 -14.74 40.35 -8.02
CA VAL A 66 -14.33 40.98 -9.28
C VAL A 66 -15.13 40.43 -10.46
N ASN A 67 -15.30 39.10 -10.52
CA ASN A 67 -16.10 38.47 -11.57
C ASN A 67 -17.58 38.85 -11.47
N ALA A 68 -18.14 38.93 -10.26
CA ALA A 68 -19.53 39.37 -10.06
C ALA A 68 -19.76 40.81 -10.55
N VAL A 69 -18.85 41.72 -10.22
CA VAL A 69 -18.88 43.10 -10.72
C VAL A 69 -18.71 43.15 -12.23
N ALA A 70 -17.80 42.35 -12.79
CA ALA A 70 -17.55 42.29 -14.23
C ALA A 70 -18.75 41.75 -15.02
N MET A 71 -19.43 40.72 -14.51
CA MET A 71 -20.66 40.18 -15.09
C MET A 71 -21.80 41.20 -15.06
N TRP A 72 -21.97 41.92 -13.95
CA TRP A 72 -22.93 43.01 -13.88
C TRP A 72 -22.59 44.15 -14.86
N ALA A 73 -21.30 44.50 -14.97
CA ALA A 73 -20.84 45.58 -15.83
C ALA A 73 -21.02 45.27 -17.33
N SER A 74 -20.85 44.00 -17.72
CA SER A 74 -20.96 43.52 -19.09
C SER A 74 -21.45 42.07 -19.14
N PRO A 75 -22.66 41.80 -19.68
CA PRO A 75 -23.16 40.44 -19.88
C PRO A 75 -22.25 39.58 -20.77
N ARG A 76 -21.50 40.21 -21.69
CA ARG A 76 -20.51 39.51 -22.54
C ARG A 76 -19.41 38.85 -21.73
N TYR A 77 -19.00 39.48 -20.62
CA TYR A 77 -18.02 38.91 -19.71
C TYR A 77 -18.53 37.60 -19.10
N ALA A 78 -19.82 37.53 -18.74
CA ALA A 78 -20.43 36.31 -18.21
C ALA A 78 -20.33 35.16 -19.22
N CYS A 79 -20.60 35.40 -20.50
CA CYS A 79 -20.45 34.39 -21.55
C CYS A 79 -19.01 33.84 -21.63
N TYR A 80 -17.98 34.70 -21.55
CA TYR A 80 -16.60 34.24 -21.56
C TYR A 80 -16.26 33.38 -20.35
N ILE A 81 -16.76 33.74 -19.16
CA ILE A 81 -16.59 32.91 -17.97
C ILE A 81 -17.28 31.55 -18.13
N PHE A 82 -18.50 31.50 -18.67
CA PHE A 82 -19.20 30.23 -18.90
C PHE A 82 -18.45 29.34 -19.90
N MET A 83 -17.91 29.91 -20.98
CA MET A 83 -17.10 29.17 -21.96
C MET A 83 -15.82 28.61 -21.32
N MET A 84 -15.13 29.42 -20.52
CA MET A 84 -13.92 29.01 -19.81
C MET A 84 -14.21 27.88 -18.81
N LEU A 85 -15.33 27.95 -18.09
CA LEU A 85 -15.76 26.87 -17.18
C LEU A 85 -16.11 25.58 -17.93
N ASP A 86 -16.77 25.66 -19.08
CA ASP A 86 -17.05 24.48 -19.91
C ASP A 86 -15.76 23.82 -20.41
N GLU A 87 -14.78 24.63 -20.84
CA GLU A 87 -13.49 24.14 -21.30
C GLU A 87 -12.70 23.45 -20.18
N ILE A 88 -12.65 24.04 -18.98
CA ILE A 88 -12.01 23.43 -17.80
C ILE A 88 -12.66 22.08 -17.48
N HIS A 89 -13.98 22.01 -17.40
CA HIS A 89 -14.67 20.75 -17.12
C HIS A 89 -14.46 19.70 -18.21
N ARG A 90 -14.33 20.13 -19.48
CA ARG A 90 -14.01 19.23 -20.59
C ARG A 90 -12.61 18.64 -20.43
N GLN A 91 -11.62 19.48 -20.16
CA GLN A 91 -10.24 19.05 -19.92
C GLN A 91 -10.15 18.09 -18.73
N GLU A 92 -10.82 18.40 -17.61
CA GLU A 92 -10.87 17.52 -16.43
C GLU A 92 -11.48 16.14 -16.75
N ARG A 93 -12.57 16.10 -17.54
CA ARG A 93 -13.16 14.82 -17.98
C ARG A 93 -12.21 14.01 -18.85
N GLU A 94 -11.57 14.65 -19.83
CA GLU A 94 -10.60 13.97 -20.71
C GLU A 94 -9.41 13.43 -19.92
N GLU A 95 -8.91 14.16 -18.93
CA GLU A 95 -7.84 13.68 -18.04
C GLU A 95 -8.29 12.49 -17.19
N MET A 96 -9.51 12.52 -16.67
CA MET A 96 -10.08 11.40 -15.90
C MET A 96 -10.25 10.16 -16.76
N GLU A 97 -10.77 10.30 -17.98
CA GLU A 97 -10.92 9.19 -18.93
C GLU A 97 -9.57 8.57 -19.29
N LYS A 98 -8.53 9.37 -19.56
CA LYS A 98 -7.17 8.87 -19.80
C LYS A 98 -6.63 8.09 -18.60
N LYS A 99 -6.87 8.57 -17.38
CA LYS A 99 -6.46 7.87 -16.14
C LYS A 99 -7.20 6.54 -15.94
N LEU A 100 -8.49 6.48 -16.32
CA LEU A 100 -9.28 5.25 -16.24
C LEU A 100 -8.76 4.23 -17.27
N GLN A 101 -8.59 4.62 -18.53
CA GLN A 101 -8.05 3.75 -19.58
C GLN A 101 -6.69 3.18 -19.20
N ALA A 102 -5.77 4.03 -18.70
CA ALA A 102 -4.46 3.57 -18.24
C ALA A 102 -4.55 2.57 -17.08
N LYS A 103 -5.53 2.72 -16.18
CA LYS A 103 -5.76 1.75 -15.09
C LYS A 103 -6.30 0.43 -15.63
N ASP A 104 -7.25 0.48 -16.56
CA ASP A 104 -7.84 -0.73 -17.16
C ASP A 104 -6.79 -1.55 -17.91
N GLU A 105 -5.91 -0.91 -18.68
CA GLU A 105 -4.78 -1.59 -19.35
C GLU A 105 -3.84 -2.29 -18.36
N VAL A 106 -3.54 -1.65 -17.22
CA VAL A 106 -2.71 -2.24 -16.16
C VAL A 106 -3.42 -3.43 -15.50
N ILE A 107 -4.74 -3.33 -15.29
CA ILE A 107 -5.55 -4.43 -14.73
C ILE A 107 -5.51 -5.63 -15.69
N GLU A 108 -5.77 -5.41 -16.98
CA GLU A 108 -5.70 -6.49 -17.98
C GLU A 108 -4.31 -7.16 -18.04
N ALA A 109 -3.24 -6.37 -17.97
CA ALA A 109 -1.88 -6.88 -17.96
C ALA A 109 -1.59 -7.72 -16.70
N LYS A 110 -2.11 -7.29 -15.54
CA LYS A 110 -2.00 -8.05 -14.28
C LYS A 110 -2.81 -9.35 -14.35
N ASP A 111 -4.03 -9.32 -14.89
CA ASP A 111 -4.88 -10.51 -15.02
C ASP A 111 -4.24 -11.56 -15.93
N LYS A 112 -3.69 -11.15 -17.08
CA LYS A 112 -2.92 -12.05 -17.95
C LYS A 112 -1.73 -12.68 -17.22
N ASN A 113 -1.05 -11.93 -16.35
CA ASN A 113 0.05 -12.45 -15.53
C ASN A 113 -0.42 -13.40 -14.43
N ILE A 114 -1.55 -13.13 -13.79
CA ILE A 114 -2.16 -14.02 -12.79
C ILE A 114 -2.55 -15.34 -13.46
N GLN A 115 -3.21 -15.30 -14.63
CA GLN A 115 -3.60 -16.49 -15.38
C GLN A 115 -2.41 -17.40 -15.71
N LYS A 116 -1.26 -16.84 -16.11
CA LYS A 116 -0.01 -17.60 -16.31
C LYS A 116 0.55 -18.24 -15.05
N ARG A 117 0.18 -17.75 -13.86
CA ARG A 117 0.64 -18.28 -12.56
C ARG A 117 -0.28 -19.37 -12.02
N ILE A 118 -1.56 -19.40 -12.39
CA ILE A 118 -2.56 -20.38 -11.91
C ILE A 118 -2.05 -21.83 -11.96
N PRO A 119 -1.41 -22.33 -13.04
CA PRO A 119 -0.94 -23.72 -13.09
C PRO A 119 0.19 -24.04 -12.09
N ARG A 120 0.95 -23.03 -11.65
CA ARG A 120 2.01 -23.14 -10.65
C ARG A 120 1.54 -22.82 -9.24
N SER A 121 0.32 -22.31 -9.11
CA SER A 121 -0.26 -21.99 -7.81
C SER A 121 -0.55 -23.26 -7.03
N VAL A 122 -0.33 -23.19 -5.74
CA VAL A 122 -0.65 -24.27 -4.83
C VAL A 122 -2.18 -24.46 -4.84
N PRO A 123 -2.68 -25.68 -5.08
CA PRO A 123 -4.11 -25.94 -5.01
C PRO A 123 -4.67 -25.58 -3.64
N LYS A 124 -5.85 -24.97 -3.62
CA LYS A 124 -6.52 -24.54 -2.39
C LYS A 124 -6.69 -25.72 -1.42
N GLY A 125 -6.27 -25.55 -0.18
CA GLY A 125 -6.30 -26.59 0.87
C GLY A 125 -5.15 -27.60 0.80
N LYS A 126 -4.15 -27.39 -0.07
CA LYS A 126 -2.91 -28.19 -0.15
C LYS A 126 -1.68 -27.43 0.32
N GLU A 127 -1.85 -26.22 0.85
CA GLU A 127 -0.77 -25.32 1.26
C GLU A 127 0.11 -25.95 2.33
N LYS A 128 -0.49 -26.64 3.31
CA LYS A 128 0.20 -27.20 4.48
C LYS A 128 0.18 -28.73 4.56
N ASN A 129 0.34 -29.40 3.40
CA ASN A 129 0.11 -30.86 3.27
C ASN A 129 1.36 -31.73 3.50
N TYR A 130 2.42 -31.19 4.11
CA TYR A 130 3.67 -31.91 4.36
C TYR A 130 4.01 -31.97 5.85
N LYS A 131 4.75 -33.03 6.21
CA LYS A 131 5.37 -33.28 7.50
C LYS A 131 6.87 -33.40 7.31
N TYR A 132 7.60 -33.01 8.34
CA TYR A 132 9.05 -33.12 8.38
C TYR A 132 9.47 -33.84 9.66
N MET A 133 10.37 -34.80 9.49
CA MET A 133 10.88 -35.62 10.59
C MET A 133 12.38 -35.78 10.39
N ILE A 134 13.12 -35.68 11.50
CA ILE A 134 14.51 -36.08 11.57
C ILE A 134 14.58 -37.21 12.59
N TYR A 135 15.10 -38.35 12.17
CA TYR A 135 15.32 -39.48 13.06
C TYR A 135 16.80 -39.84 13.15
N THR A 136 17.19 -40.37 14.30
CA THR A 136 18.57 -40.76 14.59
C THR A 136 18.79 -42.25 14.33
N GLU A 137 19.99 -42.56 13.85
CA GLU A 137 20.53 -43.90 13.74
C GLU A 137 21.90 -43.93 14.41
N GLU A 138 22.09 -44.87 15.34
CA GLU A 138 23.36 -45.05 16.04
C GLU A 138 24.35 -45.81 15.16
N MET A 139 25.63 -45.45 15.23
CA MET A 139 26.69 -46.12 14.49
C MET A 139 27.03 -47.45 15.18
N GLU A 140 27.16 -48.53 14.40
CA GLU A 140 27.49 -49.87 14.92
C GLU A 140 29.01 -50.03 15.21
N ASN A 141 29.85 -49.19 14.62
CA ASN A 141 31.31 -49.24 14.77
C ASN A 141 31.77 -48.65 16.10
N GLU A 142 32.69 -49.34 16.80
CA GLU A 142 33.22 -48.88 18.10
C GLU A 142 33.99 -47.54 18.01
N GLU A 143 34.59 -47.23 16.85
CA GLU A 143 35.35 -46.00 16.62
C GLU A 143 34.45 -44.75 16.46
N ASP A 144 33.18 -44.94 16.04
CA ASP A 144 32.22 -43.85 15.78
C ASP A 144 31.12 -43.77 16.86
N ARG A 145 31.36 -44.33 18.04
CA ARG A 145 30.36 -44.44 19.12
C ARG A 145 29.78 -43.10 19.56
N ASP A 146 30.55 -42.03 19.41
CA ASP A 146 30.16 -40.67 19.79
C ASP A 146 29.48 -39.90 18.65
N MET A 147 29.42 -40.48 17.45
CA MET A 147 28.70 -39.93 16.31
C MET A 147 27.29 -40.52 16.20
N VAL A 148 26.45 -39.78 15.48
CA VAL A 148 25.05 -40.15 15.21
C VAL A 148 24.68 -39.70 13.81
N MET A 149 23.92 -40.55 13.12
CA MET A 149 23.39 -40.23 11.80
C MET A 149 21.97 -39.69 11.90
N LEU A 150 21.75 -38.50 11.34
CA LEU A 150 20.47 -37.84 11.25
C LEU A 150 19.89 -38.04 9.85
N HIS A 151 18.69 -38.59 9.75
CA HIS A 151 17.97 -38.78 8.49
C HIS A 151 16.91 -37.71 8.31
N LEU A 152 17.08 -36.84 7.31
CA LEU A 152 16.18 -35.72 7.01
C LEU A 152 15.05 -36.15 6.09
N VAL A 153 13.82 -36.18 6.60
CA VAL A 153 12.68 -36.72 5.86
C VAL A 153 11.51 -35.75 5.78
N ARG A 154 11.21 -35.31 4.56
CA ARG A 154 9.99 -34.57 4.22
C ARG A 154 9.02 -35.49 3.48
N ARG A 155 7.78 -35.61 3.96
CA ARG A 155 6.74 -36.45 3.33
C ARG A 155 5.39 -35.76 3.29
N ASN A 156 4.57 -36.15 2.32
CA ASN A 156 3.18 -35.74 2.28
C ASN A 156 2.40 -36.37 3.44
N ASN A 157 1.39 -35.68 3.96
CA ASN A 157 0.53 -36.20 5.03
C ASN A 157 -0.05 -37.59 4.71
N LYS A 158 -0.41 -37.83 3.44
CA LYS A 158 -0.97 -39.11 2.98
C LYS A 158 0.02 -40.26 2.97
N SER A 159 1.31 -39.99 2.74
CA SER A 159 2.35 -41.02 2.62
C SER A 159 3.17 -41.18 3.90
N PHE A 160 2.80 -40.53 4.99
CA PHE A 160 3.57 -40.56 6.23
C PHE A 160 3.42 -41.89 7.00
N TYR A 161 2.45 -42.74 6.61
CA TYR A 161 2.22 -44.03 7.28
C TYR A 161 3.46 -44.95 7.25
N ASP A 162 4.30 -44.87 6.22
CA ASP A 162 5.54 -45.64 6.10
C ASP A 162 6.53 -45.35 7.25
N LEU A 163 6.46 -44.14 7.82
CA LEU A 163 7.32 -43.68 8.92
C LEU A 163 6.66 -43.83 10.28
N ALA A 164 5.43 -44.33 10.37
CA ALA A 164 4.67 -44.39 11.61
C ALA A 164 5.36 -45.21 12.71
N LYS A 165 6.13 -46.24 12.32
CA LYS A 165 6.93 -47.04 13.26
C LYS A 165 8.05 -46.21 13.89
N ILE A 166 8.81 -45.48 13.07
CA ILE A 166 9.92 -44.63 13.52
C ILE A 166 9.39 -43.45 14.33
N TYR A 167 8.30 -42.82 13.87
CA TYR A 167 7.65 -41.70 14.54
C TYR A 167 7.24 -42.03 15.98
N LYS A 168 6.81 -43.27 16.25
CA LYS A 168 6.42 -43.77 17.58
C LYS A 168 7.59 -44.30 18.41
N SER A 169 8.79 -44.32 17.86
CA SER A 169 9.99 -44.84 18.53
C SER A 169 10.86 -43.72 19.08
N ASP A 170 11.78 -44.06 19.99
CA ASP A 170 12.75 -43.11 20.55
C ASP A 170 13.76 -42.57 19.52
N ARG A 171 13.80 -43.16 18.32
CA ARG A 171 14.61 -42.66 17.19
C ARG A 171 14.07 -41.36 16.61
N ASN A 172 12.81 -41.00 16.88
CA ASN A 172 12.23 -39.75 16.41
C ASN A 172 12.82 -38.56 17.19
N TRP A 173 13.81 -37.89 16.59
CA TRP A 173 14.56 -36.84 17.25
C TRP A 173 13.92 -35.45 17.09
N PHE A 174 13.35 -35.16 15.91
CA PHE A 174 12.65 -33.92 15.62
C PHE A 174 11.45 -34.17 14.70
N TYR A 175 10.32 -33.50 14.97
CA TYR A 175 9.12 -33.62 14.15
C TYR A 175 8.37 -32.29 14.06
N ARG A 176 7.94 -31.93 12.84
CA ARG A 176 7.06 -30.80 12.56
C ARG A 176 5.98 -31.20 11.54
N GLU A 177 4.79 -30.69 11.77
CA GLU A 177 3.63 -30.87 10.91
C GLU A 177 3.14 -29.55 10.31
N ASN A 178 2.22 -29.65 9.35
CA ASN A 178 1.62 -28.51 8.66
C ASN A 178 2.66 -27.64 7.92
N LEU A 179 3.67 -28.28 7.33
CA LEU A 179 4.69 -27.57 6.57
C LEU A 179 4.13 -27.02 5.26
N PRO A 180 4.45 -25.77 4.92
CA PRO A 180 4.16 -25.21 3.62
C PRO A 180 4.77 -26.03 2.48
N ILE A 181 4.03 -26.14 1.37
CA ILE A 181 4.53 -26.83 0.17
C ILE A 181 5.74 -26.12 -0.46
N SER A 182 5.84 -24.81 -0.28
CA SER A 182 6.94 -23.96 -0.75
C SER A 182 8.23 -24.14 0.04
N MET A 183 8.17 -24.70 1.25
CA MET A 183 9.33 -24.85 2.12
C MET A 183 10.28 -25.96 1.63
N THR A 184 11.59 -25.72 1.77
CA THR A 184 12.68 -26.65 1.43
C THR A 184 13.43 -27.07 2.70
N PRO A 185 12.76 -27.74 3.67
CA PRO A 185 13.28 -27.94 5.02
C PRO A 185 14.61 -28.70 5.07
N ASN A 186 14.86 -29.62 4.14
CA ASN A 186 16.11 -30.37 4.11
C ASN A 186 17.31 -29.46 3.80
N GLU A 187 17.18 -28.55 2.83
CA GLU A 187 18.26 -27.64 2.45
C GLU A 187 18.49 -26.60 3.56
N ASP A 188 17.40 -26.07 4.13
CA ASP A 188 17.49 -25.09 5.21
C ASP A 188 18.13 -25.71 6.47
N VAL A 189 17.80 -26.96 6.81
CA VAL A 189 18.43 -27.67 7.94
C VAL A 189 19.90 -27.96 7.69
N LYS A 190 20.30 -28.32 6.46
CA LYS A 190 21.72 -28.46 6.12
C LYS A 190 22.47 -27.15 6.30
N GLN A 191 21.87 -26.03 5.87
CA GLN A 191 22.48 -24.71 6.05
C GLN A 191 22.64 -24.37 7.54
N ILE A 192 21.61 -24.64 8.36
CA ILE A 192 21.69 -24.45 9.82
C ILE A 192 22.86 -25.24 10.41
N VAL A 193 23.05 -26.50 9.98
CA VAL A 193 24.19 -27.32 10.45
C VAL A 193 25.52 -26.69 10.04
N GLN A 194 25.64 -26.26 8.78
CA GLN A 194 26.87 -25.63 8.26
C GLN A 194 27.20 -24.31 8.96
N ASP A 195 26.19 -23.52 9.32
CA ASP A 195 26.36 -22.21 9.96
C ASP A 195 26.61 -22.33 11.47
N THR A 196 26.13 -23.41 12.09
CA THR A 196 26.19 -23.59 13.56
C THR A 196 27.41 -24.40 13.99
N LEU A 197 27.78 -25.43 13.24
CA LEU A 197 28.84 -26.37 13.65
C LEU A 197 30.15 -26.14 12.89
N PRO A 198 31.31 -26.43 13.51
CA PRO A 198 32.59 -26.44 12.81
C PRO A 198 32.59 -27.46 11.66
N GLN A 199 33.33 -27.17 10.57
CA GLN A 199 33.41 -28.06 9.39
C GLN A 199 33.90 -29.48 9.70
N THR A 200 34.64 -29.68 10.79
CA THR A 200 35.13 -30.99 11.23
C THR A 200 34.09 -31.80 12.00
N HIS A 201 32.95 -31.19 12.37
CA HIS A 201 31.92 -31.81 13.22
C HIS A 201 30.78 -32.44 12.44
N TYR A 202 30.75 -32.30 11.11
CA TYR A 202 29.67 -32.86 10.30
C TYR A 202 30.15 -33.41 8.96
N ASP A 203 29.42 -34.41 8.47
CA ASP A 203 29.49 -34.88 7.08
C ASP A 203 28.05 -34.98 6.52
N ILE A 204 27.78 -34.25 5.43
CA ILE A 204 26.45 -34.16 4.83
C ILE A 204 26.44 -34.95 3.52
N LYS A 205 25.59 -35.98 3.45
CA LYS A 205 25.42 -36.81 2.26
C LYS A 205 23.94 -36.93 1.88
N GLY A 206 23.52 -36.18 0.87
CA GLY A 206 22.15 -36.25 0.37
C GLY A 206 21.12 -35.82 1.43
N CYS A 207 20.38 -36.78 2.00
CA CYS A 207 19.40 -36.55 3.07
C CYS A 207 19.89 -37.02 4.44
N THR A 208 21.17 -37.34 4.60
CA THR A 208 21.75 -37.75 5.87
C THR A 208 22.83 -36.78 6.32
N ILE A 209 22.93 -36.59 7.64
CA ILE A 209 23.95 -35.78 8.29
C ILE A 209 24.57 -36.63 9.38
N LEU A 210 25.88 -36.85 9.31
CA LEU A 210 26.65 -37.45 10.39
C LEU A 210 27.19 -36.32 11.28
N THR A 211 27.00 -36.39 12.59
CA THR A 211 27.44 -35.36 13.54
C THR A 211 27.74 -35.97 14.90
N PHE A 212 28.44 -35.25 15.78
CA PHE A 212 28.65 -35.68 17.16
C PHE A 212 27.39 -35.59 18.02
N LYS A 213 27.24 -36.51 18.98
CA LYS A 213 26.11 -36.54 19.92
C LYS A 213 26.04 -35.30 20.82
N GLU A 214 27.18 -34.70 21.12
CA GLU A 214 27.28 -33.48 21.93
C GLU A 214 26.67 -32.24 21.26
N ASP A 215 26.64 -32.21 19.93
CA ASP A 215 26.12 -31.09 19.14
C ASP A 215 24.58 -31.15 18.95
N LEU A 216 23.96 -32.29 19.27
CA LEU A 216 22.51 -32.49 19.11
C LEU A 216 21.65 -31.47 19.86
N PRO A 217 21.91 -31.13 21.15
CA PRO A 217 21.06 -30.18 21.86
C PRO A 217 21.05 -28.81 21.19
N LEU A 218 22.22 -28.32 20.75
CA LEU A 218 22.37 -27.04 20.06
C LEU A 218 21.66 -27.05 18.70
N LEU A 219 21.87 -28.11 17.90
CA LEU A 219 21.17 -28.25 16.62
C LEU A 219 19.66 -28.30 16.78
N LYS A 220 19.15 -29.02 17.79
CA LYS A 220 17.72 -29.13 18.05
C LYS A 220 17.11 -27.78 18.39
N GLU A 221 17.80 -26.96 19.17
CA GLU A 221 17.38 -25.59 19.49
C GLU A 221 17.29 -24.75 18.22
N LYS A 222 18.37 -24.69 17.43
CA LYS A 222 18.43 -23.87 16.20
C LYS A 222 17.42 -24.28 15.13
N ILE A 223 17.22 -25.58 14.95
CA ILE A 223 16.21 -26.10 14.03
C ILE A 223 14.80 -25.73 14.53
N THR A 224 14.54 -25.83 15.83
CA THR A 224 13.25 -25.45 16.42
C THR A 224 12.96 -23.97 16.21
N GLU A 225 13.95 -23.11 16.48
CA GLU A 225 13.88 -21.66 16.26
C GLU A 225 13.54 -21.31 14.80
N TYR A 226 14.20 -21.96 13.83
CA TYR A 226 13.90 -21.77 12.41
C TYR A 226 12.43 -22.10 12.07
N PHE A 227 11.92 -23.26 12.50
CA PHE A 227 10.56 -23.67 12.18
C PHE A 227 9.48 -22.84 12.89
N ASP A 228 9.78 -22.30 14.06
CA ASP A 228 8.84 -21.46 14.82
C ASP A 228 8.78 -20.04 14.27
N ASN A 229 9.93 -19.47 13.87
CA ASN A 229 10.00 -18.16 13.24
C ASN A 229 9.41 -18.14 11.82
N PHE A 230 9.50 -19.25 11.08
CA PHE A 230 8.90 -19.35 9.74
C PHE A 230 7.37 -19.14 9.76
N LYS A 231 6.70 -19.43 10.88
CA LYS A 231 5.23 -19.26 11.00
C LYS A 231 4.77 -17.80 11.13
N GLN A 232 5.66 -16.85 11.40
CA GLN A 232 5.29 -15.44 11.65
C GLN A 232 5.26 -14.55 10.40
N ALA A 233 5.59 -15.10 9.22
CA ALA A 233 5.67 -14.35 7.96
C ALA A 233 4.44 -14.50 7.04
N GLU A 234 3.36 -15.15 7.50
CA GLU A 234 2.03 -15.17 6.86
C GLU A 234 1.10 -14.14 7.51
#